data_AF-A0A948QGF7-F1
#
_entry.id   AF-A0A948QGF7-F1
#
_cell.length_a   1.000
_cell.length_b   1.000
_cell.length_c   1.000
_cell.angle_alpha   90.00
_cell.angle_beta   90.00
_cell.angle_gamma   90.00
#
_symmetry.space_group_name_H-M   'P 1'
#
loop_
_entity.id
_entity.type
_entity.pdbx_description
1 polymer ?
#
loop_
_entity_poly.entity_id
_entity_poly.type
_entity_poly.pdbx_seq_one_letter_code
_entity_poly.pdbx_strand_id
1 'polypeptide(L)'
;MSTLRTKMIELMKQDRKREYLNLCNQNYTETVAIIRELFPEYYQSGDPFDSLYGEAMENKEREGTEEEIRILETAISNSSIMPYCYERLAILYSKQKNYKRAYEVCMKWFDSGFWKIPNSSTSSLHLLDRLEKLERKINP
;
A
#
# COMPACT_ATOMS: atom_id res chain seq x y z
N MET A 1 12.37 20.94 -16.72
CA MET A 1 11.82 19.88 -15.85
C MET A 1 12.94 18.90 -15.52
N SER A 2 13.09 18.47 -14.26
CA SER A 2 14.04 17.39 -13.91
C SER A 2 13.72 16.14 -14.75
N THR A 3 14.76 15.45 -15.22
CA THR A 3 14.63 14.17 -15.95
C THR A 3 13.92 13.13 -15.09
N LEU A 4 14.14 13.17 -13.77
CA LEU A 4 13.47 12.29 -12.81
C LEU A 4 11.97 12.54 -12.75
N ARG A 5 11.53 13.81 -12.64
CA ARG A 5 10.10 14.18 -12.62
C ARG A 5 9.35 13.66 -13.85
N THR A 6 9.95 13.84 -15.02
CA THR A 6 9.35 13.39 -16.28
C THR A 6 9.19 11.88 -16.29
N LYS A 7 10.25 11.14 -15.89
CA LYS A 7 10.23 9.68 -15.79
C LYS A 7 9.19 9.17 -14.80
N MET A 8 9.06 9.81 -13.63
CA MET A 8 8.04 9.44 -12.63
C MET A 8 6.62 9.56 -13.19
N ILE A 9 6.30 10.67 -13.85
CA ILE A 9 4.99 10.91 -14.45
C ILE A 9 4.69 9.89 -15.55
N GLU A 10 5.68 9.59 -16.38
CA GLU A 10 5.55 8.60 -17.44
C GLU A 10 5.25 7.19 -16.88
N LEU A 11 6.01 6.74 -15.89
CA LEU A 11 5.81 5.43 -15.26
C LEU A 11 4.43 5.32 -14.61
N MET A 12 3.93 6.38 -13.96
CA MET A 12 2.57 6.40 -13.41
C MET A 12 1.49 6.33 -14.50
N LYS A 13 1.68 7.04 -15.63
CA LYS A 13 0.72 7.03 -16.76
C LYS A 13 0.68 5.68 -17.48
N GLN A 14 1.83 5.00 -17.57
CA GLN A 14 1.96 3.68 -18.19
C GLN A 14 1.60 2.54 -17.23
N ASP A 15 1.16 2.85 -16.01
CA ASP A 15 0.89 1.87 -14.94
C ASP A 15 2.07 0.93 -14.61
N ARG A 16 3.30 1.40 -14.79
CA ARG A 16 4.54 0.66 -14.52
C ARG A 16 4.91 0.74 -13.04
N LYS A 17 4.01 0.25 -12.18
CA LYS A 17 4.07 0.38 -10.72
C LYS A 17 5.41 -0.08 -10.13
N ARG A 18 5.90 -1.26 -10.51
CA ARG A 18 7.17 -1.82 -9.99
C ARG A 18 8.35 -0.89 -10.27
N GLU A 19 8.45 -0.38 -11.47
CA GLU A 19 9.56 0.50 -11.87
C GLU A 19 9.47 1.87 -11.21
N TYR A 20 8.26 2.40 -11.09
CA TYR A 20 8.01 3.63 -10.33
C TYR A 20 8.46 3.48 -8.87
N LEU A 21 8.03 2.41 -8.21
CA LEU A 21 8.34 2.17 -6.79
C LEU A 21 9.85 1.95 -6.57
N ASN A 22 10.52 1.25 -7.48
CA ASN A 22 11.97 1.09 -7.45
C ASN A 22 12.69 2.44 -7.66
N LEU A 23 12.20 3.29 -8.56
CA LEU A 23 12.74 4.63 -8.78
C LEU A 23 12.63 5.50 -7.51
N CYS A 24 11.49 5.42 -6.82
CA CYS A 24 11.28 6.07 -5.52
C CYS A 24 12.27 5.57 -4.45
N ASN A 25 12.49 4.26 -4.34
CA ASN A 25 13.47 3.72 -3.38
C ASN A 25 14.90 4.19 -3.68
N GLN A 26 15.29 4.24 -4.95
CA GLN A 26 16.64 4.62 -5.36
C GLN A 26 16.91 6.12 -5.21
N ASN A 27 15.88 6.97 -5.29
CA ASN A 27 16.00 8.42 -5.33
C ASN A 27 15.08 9.11 -4.30
N TYR A 28 14.97 8.52 -3.11
CA TYR A 28 13.93 8.85 -2.12
C TYR A 28 13.76 10.35 -1.87
N THR A 29 14.82 11.06 -1.49
CA THR A 29 14.74 12.50 -1.17
C THR A 29 14.21 13.34 -2.33
N GLU A 30 14.70 13.11 -3.55
CA GLU A 30 14.27 13.86 -4.74
C GLU A 30 12.84 13.50 -5.16
N THR A 31 12.49 12.21 -5.11
CA THR A 31 11.13 11.75 -5.43
C THR A 31 10.08 12.26 -4.44
N VAL A 32 10.40 12.37 -3.14
CA VAL A 32 9.53 13.00 -2.14
C VAL A 32 9.29 14.48 -2.46
N ALA A 33 10.34 15.23 -2.81
CA ALA A 33 10.20 16.64 -3.18
C ALA A 33 9.30 16.80 -4.42
N ILE A 34 9.49 15.98 -5.45
CA ILE A 34 8.67 15.97 -6.66
C ILE A 34 7.21 15.63 -6.34
N ILE A 35 6.97 14.59 -5.53
CA ILE A 35 5.59 14.13 -5.24
C ILE A 35 4.84 15.11 -4.35
N ARG A 36 5.51 15.84 -3.45
CA ARG A 36 4.90 16.95 -2.72
C ARG A 36 4.41 18.08 -3.62
N GLU A 37 5.10 18.35 -4.73
CA GLU A 37 4.64 19.33 -5.72
C GLU A 37 3.52 18.80 -6.61
N LEU A 38 3.57 17.52 -6.97
CA LEU A 38 2.60 16.90 -7.89
C LEU A 38 1.27 16.57 -7.20
N PHE A 39 1.32 16.18 -5.93
CA PHE A 39 0.18 15.72 -5.15
C PHE A 39 0.22 16.31 -3.73
N PRO A 40 0.16 17.65 -3.60
CA PRO A 40 0.22 18.31 -2.29
C PRO A 40 -0.87 17.82 -1.33
N GLU A 41 -2.03 17.40 -1.84
CA GLU A 41 -3.16 16.89 -1.07
C GLU A 41 -2.80 15.69 -0.18
N TYR A 42 -1.88 14.82 -0.63
CA TYR A 42 -1.46 13.65 0.15
C TYR A 42 -0.56 14.00 1.34
N TYR A 43 -0.05 15.23 1.42
CA TYR A 43 0.83 15.69 2.49
C TYR A 43 0.17 16.73 3.41
N GLN A 44 -1.05 17.17 3.10
CA GLN A 44 -1.77 18.20 3.88
C GLN A 44 -2.70 17.60 4.95
N SER A 45 -3.08 16.33 4.83
CA SER A 45 -3.90 15.62 5.81
C SER A 45 -3.10 14.51 6.48
N GLY A 46 -3.03 14.51 7.82
CA GLY A 46 -2.65 13.30 8.57
C GLY A 46 -3.69 12.20 8.37
N ASP A 47 -3.34 10.93 8.62
CA ASP A 47 -4.33 9.83 8.57
C ASP A 47 -5.30 10.02 9.76
N PRO A 48 -6.59 10.33 9.52
CA PRO A 48 -7.56 10.42 10.62
C PRO A 48 -7.77 9.07 11.34
N PHE A 49 -7.21 7.97 10.82
CA PHE A 49 -7.31 6.62 11.35
C PHE A 49 -5.98 6.05 11.87
N ASP A 50 -4.99 6.90 12.14
CA ASP A 50 -3.73 6.50 12.80
C ASP A 50 -3.96 5.71 14.10
N SER A 51 -5.07 5.96 14.82
CA SER A 51 -5.44 5.21 16.03
C SER A 51 -5.76 3.74 15.75
N LEU A 52 -6.43 3.42 14.63
CA LEU A 52 -6.76 2.04 14.25
C LEU A 52 -5.51 1.26 13.85
N TYR A 53 -4.49 1.95 13.31
CA TYR A 53 -3.18 1.35 13.08
C TYR A 53 -2.52 0.92 14.40
N GLY A 54 -2.57 1.76 15.43
CA GLY A 54 -2.09 1.43 16.77
C GLY A 54 -2.79 0.20 17.36
N GLU A 55 -4.12 0.17 17.30
CA GLU A 55 -4.92 -0.96 17.79
C GLU A 55 -4.64 -2.27 17.03
N ALA A 56 -4.43 -2.20 15.71
CA ALA A 56 -4.06 -3.36 14.91
C ALA A 56 -2.66 -3.90 15.29
N MET A 57 -1.71 -3.01 15.59
CA MET A 57 -0.38 -3.39 16.05
C MET A 57 -0.42 -4.08 17.41
N GLU A 58 -1.21 -3.56 18.36
CA GLU A 58 -1.41 -4.20 19.67
C GLU A 58 -2.08 -5.58 19.56
N ASN A 59 -3.07 -5.73 18.67
CA ASN A 59 -3.74 -7.02 18.46
C ASN A 59 -2.86 -8.05 17.74
N LYS A 60 -1.92 -7.61 16.89
CA LYS A 60 -0.94 -8.50 16.27
C LYS A 60 -0.08 -9.21 17.32
N GLU A 61 0.29 -8.54 18.42
CA GLU A 61 1.06 -9.13 19.52
C GLU A 61 0.27 -10.20 20.29
N ARG A 62 -1.07 -10.22 20.13
CA ARG A 62 -2.00 -11.19 20.73
C ARG A 62 -2.41 -12.33 19.77
N GLU A 63 -1.56 -12.65 18.79
CA GLU A 63 -1.70 -13.78 17.84
C GLU A 63 -2.80 -13.69 16.77
N GLY A 64 -3.22 -12.49 16.35
CA GLY A 64 -3.96 -12.31 15.09
C GLY A 64 -5.31 -13.00 15.02
N THR A 65 -6.21 -12.43 15.80
CA THR A 65 -7.60 -12.84 16.02
C THR A 65 -8.53 -12.35 14.91
N GLU A 66 -9.79 -12.83 14.94
CA GLU A 66 -10.90 -12.23 14.18
C GLU A 66 -11.05 -10.72 14.46
N GLU A 67 -10.67 -10.29 15.66
CA GLU A 67 -10.64 -8.88 16.04
C GLU A 67 -9.62 -8.07 15.23
N GLU A 68 -8.39 -8.58 15.06
CA GLU A 68 -7.38 -7.91 14.22
C GLU A 68 -7.89 -7.73 12.79
N ILE A 69 -8.53 -8.77 12.23
CA ILE A 69 -9.13 -8.72 10.90
C ILE A 69 -10.21 -7.62 10.84
N ARG A 70 -11.11 -7.55 11.83
CA ARG A 70 -12.17 -6.54 11.89
C ARG A 70 -11.62 -5.12 11.96
N ILE A 71 -10.60 -4.88 12.79
CA ILE A 71 -9.94 -3.58 12.91
C ILE A 71 -9.32 -3.17 11.58
N LEU A 72 -8.59 -4.08 10.93
CA LEU A 72 -7.92 -3.83 9.65
C LEU A 72 -8.92 -3.61 8.51
N GLU A 73 -10.00 -4.41 8.44
CA GLU A 73 -11.10 -4.21 7.49
C GLU A 73 -11.74 -2.82 7.67
N THR A 74 -11.94 -2.41 8.93
CA THR A 74 -12.50 -1.09 9.27
C THR A 74 -11.56 0.03 8.85
N ALA A 75 -10.26 -0.07 9.17
CA ALA A 75 -9.27 0.92 8.77
C ALA A 75 -9.21 1.10 7.24
N ILE A 76 -9.18 -0.01 6.49
CA ILE A 76 -9.15 0.02 5.02
C ILE A 76 -10.45 0.57 4.43
N SER A 77 -11.61 0.18 4.99
CA SER A 77 -12.91 0.67 4.51
C SER A 77 -13.08 2.17 4.74
N ASN A 78 -12.38 2.72 5.73
CA ASN A 78 -12.28 4.15 6.00
C ASN A 78 -11.12 4.83 5.25
N SER A 79 -10.56 4.19 4.23
CA SER A 79 -9.49 4.75 3.38
C SER A 79 -8.19 5.06 4.13
N SER A 80 -7.81 4.25 5.12
CA SER A 80 -6.49 4.38 5.76
C SER A 80 -5.38 4.41 4.71
N ILE A 81 -4.43 5.32 4.93
CA ILE A 81 -3.29 5.56 4.03
C ILE A 81 -2.09 4.68 4.41
N MET A 82 -2.24 3.85 5.45
CA MET A 82 -1.17 3.06 6.03
C MET A 82 -1.00 1.74 5.27
N PRO A 83 0.10 1.54 4.52
CA PRO A 83 0.30 0.33 3.72
C PRO A 83 0.36 -0.94 4.58
N TYR A 84 0.76 -0.82 5.85
CA TYR A 84 0.75 -1.91 6.81
C TYR A 84 -0.63 -2.57 6.94
N CYS A 85 -1.71 -1.77 6.99
CA CYS A 85 -3.06 -2.30 7.18
C CYS A 85 -3.43 -3.28 6.07
N TYR A 86 -3.13 -2.91 4.83
CA TYR A 86 -3.35 -3.74 3.65
C TYR A 86 -2.44 -4.97 3.65
N GLU A 87 -1.15 -4.80 3.94
CA GLU A 87 -0.20 -5.91 3.93
C GLU A 87 -0.58 -6.95 4.98
N ARG A 88 -0.88 -6.51 6.20
CA ARG A 88 -1.24 -7.38 7.31
C ARG A 88 -2.53 -8.12 7.05
N LEU A 89 -3.58 -7.44 6.58
CA LEU A 89 -4.85 -8.08 6.27
C LEU A 89 -4.72 -9.12 5.15
N ALA A 90 -3.94 -8.81 4.10
CA ALA A 90 -3.67 -9.76 3.02
C ALA A 90 -2.92 -11.00 3.51
N ILE A 91 -2.01 -10.85 4.48
CA ILE A 91 -1.34 -11.98 5.16
C ILE A 91 -2.34 -12.84 5.93
N LEU A 92 -3.22 -12.22 6.74
CA LEU A 92 -4.21 -12.94 7.55
C LEU A 92 -5.17 -13.76 6.69
N TYR A 93 -5.73 -13.16 5.63
CA TYR A 93 -6.56 -13.92 4.68
C TYR A 93 -5.79 -15.02 3.96
N SER A 94 -4.53 -14.78 3.59
CA SER A 94 -3.69 -15.81 2.96
C SER A 94 -3.47 -17.01 3.89
N LYS A 95 -3.28 -16.78 5.20
CA LYS A 95 -3.16 -17.85 6.22
C LYS A 95 -4.45 -18.66 6.34
N GLN A 96 -5.60 -18.01 6.21
CA GLN A 96 -6.93 -18.65 6.15
C GLN A 96 -7.24 -19.29 4.79
N LYS A 97 -6.28 -19.32 3.85
CA LYS A 97 -6.45 -19.77 2.46
C LYS A 97 -7.54 -19.02 1.68
N ASN A 98 -7.96 -17.85 2.16
CA ASN A 98 -8.89 -16.98 1.46
C ASN A 98 -8.13 -16.08 0.46
N TYR A 99 -7.59 -16.70 -0.59
CA TYR A 99 -6.73 -16.00 -1.54
C TYR A 99 -7.46 -14.90 -2.31
N LYS A 100 -8.76 -15.08 -2.59
CA LYS A 100 -9.58 -14.06 -3.24
C LYS A 100 -9.64 -12.77 -2.40
N ARG A 101 -9.99 -12.86 -1.11
CA ARG A 101 -10.02 -11.67 -0.25
C ARG A 101 -8.63 -11.07 -0.06
N ALA A 102 -7.58 -11.90 0.05
CA ALA A 102 -6.22 -11.41 0.12
C ALA A 102 -5.83 -10.59 -1.14
N TYR A 103 -6.25 -11.05 -2.32
CA TYR A 103 -5.99 -10.36 -3.59
C TYR A 103 -6.76 -9.04 -3.67
N GLU A 104 -8.04 -9.03 -3.29
CA GLU A 104 -8.88 -7.83 -3.25
C GLU A 104 -8.29 -6.76 -2.32
N VAL A 105 -7.71 -7.15 -1.18
CA VAL A 105 -7.02 -6.21 -0.28
C VAL A 105 -5.80 -5.58 -0.95
N CYS A 106 -4.95 -6.38 -1.60
CA CYS A 106 -3.81 -5.83 -2.33
C CYS A 106 -4.25 -4.89 -3.47
N MET A 107 -5.31 -5.23 -4.21
CA MET A 107 -5.86 -4.38 -5.26
C MET A 107 -6.34 -3.03 -4.72
N LYS A 108 -7.09 -3.02 -3.60
CA LYS A 108 -7.56 -1.78 -2.97
C LYS A 108 -6.43 -0.79 -2.67
N TRP A 109 -5.26 -1.27 -2.24
CA TRP A 109 -4.09 -0.41 -2.04
C TRP A 109 -3.68 0.30 -3.34
N PHE A 110 -3.63 -0.43 -4.45
CA PHE A 110 -3.22 0.12 -5.74
C PHE A 110 -4.29 1.00 -6.41
N ASP A 111 -5.56 0.78 -6.07
CA ASP A 111 -6.67 1.64 -6.52
C ASP A 111 -6.73 2.97 -5.74
N SER A 112 -6.25 3.00 -4.49
CA SER A 112 -6.30 4.20 -3.61
C SER A 112 -5.43 5.38 -4.07
N GLY A 113 -4.42 5.13 -4.90
CA GLY A 113 -3.41 6.11 -5.28
C GLY A 113 -2.30 6.34 -4.25
N PHE A 114 -2.44 5.88 -3.00
CA PHE A 114 -1.42 6.07 -1.95
C PHE A 114 -0.09 5.37 -2.26
N TRP A 115 -0.10 4.32 -3.08
CA TRP A 115 1.11 3.68 -3.60
C TRP A 115 2.04 4.62 -4.38
N LYS A 116 1.52 5.77 -4.84
CA LYS A 116 2.31 6.81 -5.53
C LYS A 116 3.18 7.59 -4.54
N ILE A 117 2.89 7.56 -3.24
CA ILE A 117 3.65 8.29 -2.23
C ILE A 117 4.97 7.55 -1.97
N PRO A 118 6.16 8.17 -2.18
CA PRO A 118 7.45 7.51 -1.99
C PRO A 118 7.67 6.94 -0.60
N ASN A 119 7.07 7.52 0.44
CA ASN A 119 7.12 7.00 1.81
C ASN A 119 6.61 5.56 1.94
N SER A 120 5.73 5.14 1.03
CA SER A 120 5.13 3.81 1.02
C SER A 120 5.82 2.84 0.06
N SER A 121 6.89 3.23 -0.63
CA SER A 121 7.43 2.51 -1.79
C SER A 121 7.85 1.08 -1.47
N THR A 122 8.55 0.86 -0.36
CA THR A 122 8.98 -0.47 0.09
C THR A 122 7.78 -1.37 0.41
N SER A 123 6.84 -0.91 1.22
CA SER A 123 5.64 -1.70 1.54
C SER A 123 4.75 -1.94 0.31
N SER A 124 4.65 -0.95 -0.58
CA SER A 124 3.97 -1.10 -1.86
C SER A 124 4.61 -2.17 -2.74
N LEU A 125 5.95 -2.30 -2.76
CA LEU A 125 6.62 -3.39 -3.47
C LEU A 125 6.27 -4.76 -2.88
N HIS A 126 6.22 -4.88 -1.55
CA HIS A 126 5.80 -6.13 -0.89
C HIS A 126 4.34 -6.50 -1.22
N LEU A 127 3.45 -5.50 -1.23
CA LEU A 127 2.05 -5.68 -1.65
C LEU A 127 1.95 -6.09 -3.12
N LEU A 128 2.79 -5.52 -4.00
CA LEU A 128 2.82 -5.88 -5.42
C LEU A 128 3.31 -7.31 -5.62
N ASP A 129 4.40 -7.71 -4.97
CA ASP A 129 4.89 -9.10 -4.98
C ASP A 129 3.83 -10.08 -4.49
N ARG A 130 3.06 -9.68 -3.46
CA ARG A 130 1.97 -10.49 -2.93
C ARG A 130 0.82 -10.59 -3.92
N LEU A 131 0.42 -9.47 -4.54
CA LEU A 131 -0.63 -9.42 -5.55
C LEU A 131 -0.33 -10.39 -6.71
N GLU A 132 0.87 -10.31 -7.29
CA GLU A 132 1.31 -11.19 -8.39
C GLU A 132 1.32 -12.67 -7.99
N LYS A 133 1.73 -12.98 -6.74
CA LYS A 133 1.69 -14.35 -6.21
C LYS A 133 0.26 -14.86 -6.01
N LEU A 134 -0.66 -14.00 -5.58
CA LEU A 134 -2.06 -14.34 -5.35
C LEU A 134 -2.82 -14.52 -6.67
N GLU A 135 -2.54 -13.70 -7.67
CA GLU A 135 -3.13 -13.81 -9.00
C GLU A 135 -2.91 -15.22 -9.60
N ARG A 136 -1.67 -15.73 -9.51
CA ARG A 136 -1.32 -17.10 -9.95
C ARG A 136 -2.03 -18.21 -9.16
N LYS A 137 -2.50 -17.93 -7.94
CA LYS A 137 -3.24 -18.90 -7.12
C LYS A 137 -4.73 -18.91 -7.43
N ILE A 138 -5.26 -17.78 -7.89
CA ILE A 138 -6.69 -17.60 -8.19
C ILE A 138 -6.98 -17.99 -9.64
N ASN A 139 -6.04 -17.72 -10.55
CA ASN A 139 -6.11 -18.06 -11.97
C ASN A 139 -4.97 -19.05 -12.30
N PRO A 140 -5.08 -20.33 -11.89
CA PRO A 140 -4.06 -21.34 -12.14
C PRO A 140 -3.92 -21.76 -13.61
#